data_AF-A0A941E9R8-F1
#
_entry.id   AF-A0A941E9R8-F1
#
_cell.length_a   1.000
_cell.length_b   1.000
_cell.length_c   1.000
_cell.angle_alpha   90.00
_cell.angle_beta   90.00
_cell.angle_gamma   90.00
#
_symmetry.space_group_name_H-M   'P 1'
#
loop_
_entity.id
_entity.type
_entity.pdbx_description
1 polymer ?
#
loop_
_entity_poly.entity_id
_entity_poly.type
_entity_poly.pdbx_seq_one_letter_code
_entity_poly.pdbx_strand_id
1 'polypeptide(L)'
;MPDIDINYDDITQASTLLNNAANNTIAPELTTLYNRVDALLKDGGGLYMMQTSPAIWAQYEQFDTSARQCVSAITSFASMFSSLVTNLQSMDKNLAYNVSNPSGG
;
A
#
# COMPACT_ATOMS: atom_id res chain seq x y z
N MET A 1 21.44 -0.99 29.75
CA MET A 1 20.03 -0.95 29.32
C MET A 1 19.95 -1.72 28.01
N PRO A 2 18.93 -2.54 27.75
CA PRO A 2 18.71 -2.98 26.38
C PRO A 2 18.41 -1.73 25.55
N ASP A 3 19.16 -1.50 24.48
CA ASP A 3 19.05 -0.31 23.60
C ASP A 3 17.87 -0.42 22.61
N ILE A 4 16.95 -1.35 22.87
CA ILE A 4 15.90 -1.78 21.95
C ILE A 4 14.61 -1.94 22.75
N ASP A 5 13.68 -1.00 22.56
CA ASP A 5 12.28 -1.09 22.99
C ASP A 5 11.42 -1.08 21.71
N ILE A 6 10.81 -2.23 21.40
CA ILE A 6 10.03 -2.42 20.18
C ILE A 6 8.57 -2.67 20.58
N ASN A 7 7.69 -1.72 20.24
CA ASN A 7 6.26 -1.94 20.30
C ASN A 7 5.75 -2.58 19.00
N TYR A 8 5.66 -3.91 18.98
CA TYR A 8 5.17 -4.67 17.84
C TYR A 8 3.71 -4.37 17.47
N ASP A 9 2.90 -3.96 18.45
CA ASP A 9 1.48 -3.67 18.24
C ASP A 9 1.31 -2.34 17.48
N ASP A 10 2.11 -1.32 17.81
CA ASP A 10 2.07 -0.03 17.10
C ASP A 10 2.51 -0.18 15.64
N ILE A 11 3.54 -0.99 15.37
CA ILE A 11 4.03 -1.25 14.01
C ILE A 11 2.97 -2.03 13.20
N THR A 12 2.33 -3.02 13.83
CA THR A 12 1.25 -3.80 13.22
C THR A 12 0.04 -2.92 12.91
N GLN A 13 -0.34 -2.02 13.83
CA GLN A 13 -1.42 -1.07 13.63
C GLN A 13 -1.13 -0.12 12.46
N ALA A 14 0.08 0.44 12.39
CA ALA A 14 0.48 1.31 11.28
C ALA A 14 0.42 0.59 9.92
N SER A 15 0.97 -0.64 9.84
CA SER A 15 0.90 -1.47 8.63
C SER A 15 -0.55 -1.78 8.22
N THR A 16 -1.41 -2.08 9.19
CA THR A 16 -2.84 -2.36 8.96
C THR A 16 -3.56 -1.13 8.43
N LEU A 17 -3.33 0.04 9.02
CA LEU A 17 -3.92 1.30 8.56
C LEU A 17 -3.49 1.65 7.13
N LEU A 18 -2.20 1.53 6.82
CA LEU A 18 -1.67 1.78 5.48
C LEU A 18 -2.28 0.82 4.44
N ASN A 19 -2.34 -0.48 4.75
CA ASN A 19 -2.95 -1.47 3.88
C ASN A 19 -4.44 -1.23 3.66
N ASN A 20 -5.17 -0.88 4.72
CA ASN A 20 -6.60 -0.58 4.62
C ASN A 20 -6.85 0.67 3.77
N ALA A 21 -6.11 1.75 4.01
CA ALA A 21 -6.25 2.97 3.23
C ALA A 21 -5.95 2.73 1.74
N ALA A 22 -4.86 2.03 1.43
CA ALA A 22 -4.48 1.72 0.06
C ALA A 22 -5.52 0.85 -0.66
N ASN A 23 -5.89 -0.29 -0.05
CA ASN A 23 -6.64 -1.34 -0.74
C ASN A 23 -8.16 -1.21 -0.61
N ASN A 24 -8.66 -0.70 0.51
CA ASN A 24 -10.09 -0.67 0.80
C ASN A 24 -10.73 0.72 0.62
N THR A 25 -9.91 1.76 0.44
CA THR A 25 -10.40 3.12 0.27
C THR A 25 -9.89 3.74 -1.04
N ILE A 26 -8.58 3.91 -1.18
CA ILE A 26 -8.02 4.70 -2.29
C ILE A 26 -8.13 3.95 -3.61
N ALA A 27 -7.69 2.68 -3.69
CA ALA A 27 -7.74 1.92 -4.95
C ALA A 27 -9.17 1.72 -5.52
N PRO A 28 -10.20 1.41 -4.70
CA PRO A 28 -11.58 1.34 -5.17
C PRO A 28 -12.11 2.70 -5.66
N GLU A 29 -11.79 3.79 -4.96
CA GLU A 29 -12.20 5.14 -5.35
C GLU A 29 -11.54 5.56 -6.67
N LEU A 30 -10.23 5.30 -6.86
CA LEU A 30 -9.56 5.55 -8.14
C LEU A 30 -10.22 4.79 -9.29
N THR A 31 -10.63 3.53 -9.05
CA THR A 31 -11.35 2.74 -10.06
C THR A 31 -12.72 3.33 -10.38
N THR A 32 -13.44 3.82 -9.37
CA THR A 32 -14.73 4.50 -9.54
C THR A 32 -14.59 5.79 -10.35
N LEU A 33 -13.59 6.61 -10.02
CA LEU A 33 -13.29 7.84 -10.74
C LEU A 33 -12.91 7.56 -12.19
N TYR A 34 -12.08 6.55 -12.43
CA TYR A 34 -11.66 6.15 -13.77
C TYR A 34 -12.86 5.79 -14.64
N ASN A 35 -13.73 4.91 -14.14
CA ASN A 35 -14.93 4.51 -14.85
C ASN A 35 -15.87 5.69 -15.11
N ARG A 36 -15.95 6.65 -14.18
CA ARG A 36 -16.78 7.85 -14.34
C ARG A 36 -16.25 8.78 -15.42
N VAL A 37 -14.94 8.99 -15.47
CA VAL A 37 -14.31 9.84 -16.50
C VAL A 37 -14.40 9.17 -17.87
N ASP A 38 -14.16 7.85 -17.95
CA ASP A 38 -14.33 7.06 -19.17
C ASP A 38 -15.76 7.19 -19.73
N ALA A 39 -16.77 7.02 -18.87
CA ALA A 39 -18.16 7.14 -19.27
C ALA A 39 -18.56 8.56 -19.70
N LEU A 40 -17.94 9.60 -19.13
CA LEU A 40 -18.19 10.99 -19.54
C LEU A 40 -17.63 11.30 -20.92
N LEU A 41 -16.46 10.75 -21.26
CA LEU A 41 -15.71 11.07 -22.47
C LEU A 41 -15.98 10.12 -23.64
N LYS A 42 -16.81 9.09 -23.46
CA LYS A 42 -17.27 8.19 -24.53
C LYS A 42 -18.40 8.79 -25.36
N ASP A 43 -18.54 8.32 -26.60
CA ASP A 43 -19.65 8.70 -27.49
C ASP A 43 -21.01 8.40 -26.85
N GLY A 44 -21.94 9.36 -26.91
CA GLY A 44 -23.19 9.34 -26.16
C GLY A 44 -23.07 9.63 -24.65
N GLY A 45 -21.86 9.90 -24.15
CA GLY A 45 -21.58 10.30 -22.78
C GLY A 45 -21.91 11.78 -22.49
N GLY A 46 -21.72 12.19 -21.23
CA GLY A 46 -22.07 13.53 -20.77
C GLY A 46 -21.15 14.66 -21.26
N LEU A 47 -19.98 14.34 -21.81
CA LEU A 47 -18.97 15.31 -22.25
C LEU A 47 -18.15 14.74 -23.45
N TYR A 48 -18.84 14.24 -24.48
CA TYR A 48 -18.17 13.79 -25.69
C TYR A 48 -17.89 14.96 -26.65
N MET A 49 -16.61 15.20 -26.91
CA MET A 49 -16.11 16.11 -27.92
C MET A 49 -15.14 15.31 -28.80
N MET A 50 -15.54 15.02 -30.05
CA MET A 50 -14.83 14.07 -30.94
C MET A 50 -13.32 14.31 -31.06
N GLN A 51 -12.86 15.56 -31.04
CA GLN A 51 -11.44 15.90 -31.14
C GLN A 51 -10.75 16.09 -29.78
N THR A 52 -11.49 16.47 -28.74
CA THR A 52 -10.92 16.89 -27.44
C THR A 52 -10.99 15.79 -26.38
N SER A 53 -12.04 14.97 -26.38
CA SER A 53 -12.20 13.84 -25.45
C SER A 53 -11.01 12.88 -25.44
N PRO A 54 -10.37 12.53 -26.58
CA PRO A 54 -9.17 11.68 -26.57
C PRO A 54 -7.99 12.31 -25.83
N ALA A 55 -7.79 13.62 -25.97
CA ALA A 55 -6.71 14.34 -25.30
C ALA A 55 -6.95 14.45 -23.79
N ILE A 56 -8.20 14.71 -23.38
CA ILE A 56 -8.59 14.74 -21.95
C ILE A 56 -8.41 13.35 -21.34
N TRP A 57 -8.83 12.30 -22.05
CA TRP A 57 -8.68 10.92 -21.62
C TRP A 57 -7.21 10.55 -21.40
N ALA A 58 -6.32 10.86 -22.34
CA ALA A 58 -4.89 10.60 -22.22
C ALA A 58 -4.26 11.31 -21.01
N GLN A 59 -4.67 12.56 -20.73
CA GLN A 59 -4.19 13.29 -19.56
C GLN A 59 -4.68 12.66 -18.25
N TYR A 60 -5.93 12.19 -18.24
CA TYR A 60 -6.51 11.51 -17.08
C TYR A 60 -5.86 10.14 -16.84
N GLU A 61 -5.56 9.38 -17.89
CA GLU A 61 -4.86 8.10 -17.79
C GLU A 61 -3.47 8.24 -17.16
N GLN A 62 -2.74 9.31 -17.50
CA GLN A 62 -1.46 9.63 -16.85
C GLN A 62 -1.64 9.92 -15.35
N PHE A 63 -2.67 10.70 -15.00
CA PHE A 63 -2.99 10.98 -13.60
C PHE A 63 -3.35 9.70 -12.82
N ASP A 64 -4.25 8.87 -13.36
CA ASP A 64 -4.67 7.60 -12.73
C ASP A 64 -3.47 6.66 -12.55
N THR A 65 -2.58 6.60 -13.53
CA THR A 65 -1.33 5.83 -13.44
C THR A 65 -0.46 6.31 -12.28
N SER A 66 -0.21 7.62 -12.15
CA SER A 66 0.56 8.18 -11.03
C SER A 66 -0.12 7.94 -9.68
N ALA A 67 -1.45 8.04 -9.61
CA ALA A 67 -2.20 7.77 -8.39
C ALA A 67 -2.09 6.30 -7.97
N ARG A 68 -2.19 5.35 -8.92
CA ARG A 68 -2.01 3.91 -8.67
C ARG A 68 -0.58 3.57 -8.24
N GLN A 69 0.42 4.25 -8.79
CA GLN A 69 1.81 4.13 -8.32
C GLN A 69 1.96 4.55 -6.85
N CYS A 70 1.30 5.65 -6.45
CA CYS A 70 1.28 6.08 -5.05
C CYS A 70 0.64 5.02 -4.14
N VAL A 71 -0.51 4.46 -4.53
CA VAL A 71 -1.16 3.36 -3.79
C VAL A 71 -0.21 2.16 -3.63
N SER A 72 0.49 1.77 -4.69
CA SER A 72 1.47 0.68 -4.64
C SER A 72 2.63 0.98 -3.68
N ALA A 73 3.12 2.22 -3.66
CA ALA A 73 4.14 2.65 -2.72
C ALA A 73 3.66 2.56 -1.26
N ILE A 74 2.42 2.96 -0.96
CA ILE A 74 1.81 2.83 0.37
C ILE A 74 1.78 1.37 0.82
N THR A 75 1.32 0.46 -0.05
CA THR A 75 1.30 -0.98 0.23
C THR A 75 2.71 -1.55 0.45
N SER A 76 3.70 -1.05 -0.29
CA SER A 76 5.11 -1.44 -0.12
C SER A 76 5.65 -1.01 1.25
N PHE A 77 5.38 0.22 1.68
CA PHE A 77 5.75 0.68 3.02
C PHE A 77 5.08 -0.14 4.12
N ALA A 78 3.79 -0.45 3.99
CA ALA A 78 3.08 -1.32 4.92
C ALA A 78 3.76 -2.71 5.04
N SER A 79 4.14 -3.29 3.90
CA SER A 79 4.82 -4.59 3.83
C SER A 79 6.21 -4.55 4.50
N MET A 80 6.94 -3.44 4.39
CA MET A 80 8.22 -3.25 5.07
C MET A 80 8.07 -3.32 6.59
N PHE A 81 7.06 -2.67 7.16
CA PHE A 81 6.79 -2.71 8.60
C PHE A 81 6.46 -4.14 9.08
N SER A 82 5.62 -4.86 8.36
CA SER A 82 5.30 -6.26 8.70
C SER A 82 6.52 -7.18 8.61
N SER A 83 7.39 -6.97 7.61
CA SER A 83 8.63 -7.73 7.44
C SER A 83 9.62 -7.45 8.56
N LEU A 84 9.74 -6.19 8.99
CA LEU A 84 10.58 -5.79 10.11
C LEU A 84 10.14 -6.49 11.40
N VAL A 85 8.85 -6.48 11.72
CA VAL A 85 8.28 -7.19 12.89
C VAL A 85 8.63 -8.67 12.85
N THR A 86 8.40 -9.32 11.71
CA THR A 86 8.64 -10.76 11.54
C THR A 86 10.12 -11.11 11.77
N ASN A 87 11.03 -10.31 11.21
CA ASN A 87 12.47 -10.52 11.37
C ASN A 87 12.91 -10.33 12.83
N LEU A 88 12.42 -9.28 13.50
CA LEU A 88 12.76 -9.00 14.89
C LEU A 88 12.24 -10.10 15.83
N GLN A 89 11.00 -10.55 15.65
CA GLN A 89 10.44 -11.66 16.43
C GLN A 89 11.19 -12.98 16.21
N SER A 90 11.64 -13.24 14.97
CA SER A 90 12.42 -14.44 14.66
C SER A 90 13.81 -14.40 15.30
N MET A 91 14.45 -13.23 15.30
CA MET A 91 15.74 -13.02 15.96
C MET A 91 15.63 -13.21 17.47
N ASP A 92 14.61 -12.64 18.10
CA ASP A 92 14.37 -12.77 19.54
C ASP A 92 14.12 -14.23 19.94
N LYS A 93 13.27 -14.95 19.19
CA LYS A 93 13.04 -16.40 19.41
C LYS A 93 14.32 -17.22 19.30
N ASN A 94 15.17 -16.93 18.32
CA ASN A 94 16.44 -17.64 18.16
C ASN A 94 17.40 -17.35 19.32
N LEU A 95 17.47 -16.11 19.81
CA LEU A 95 18.26 -15.76 20.98
C LEU A 95 17.75 -16.46 22.23
N ALA A 96 16.44 -16.42 22.49
CA ALA A 96 15.80 -17.09 23.61
C ALA A 96 16.03 -18.61 23.59
N TYR A 97 15.95 -19.23 22.41
CA TYR A 97 16.26 -20.65 22.22
C TYR A 97 17.72 -20.97 22.57
N ASN A 98 18.68 -20.22 22.03
CA ASN A 98 20.11 -20.45 22.32
C ASN A 98 20.47 -20.22 23.79
N VAL A 99 19.80 -19.28 24.47
CA VAL A 99 19.99 -19.04 25.91
C VAL A 99 19.37 -20.15 26.76
N SER A 100 18.21 -20.68 26.37
CA SER A 100 17.51 -21.77 27.09
C SER A 100 18.12 -23.14 26.80
N ASN A 101 18.77 -23.29 25.66
CA ASN A 101 19.50 -24.46 25.21
C ASN A 101 20.94 -24.06 24.89
N PRO A 102 21.71 -23.58 25.89
CA PRO A 102 23.12 -23.33 25.68
C PRO A 102 23.71 -24.69 25.32
N SER A 103 24.21 -24.83 24.10
CA SER A 103 24.94 -26.03 23.70
C SER A 103 25.98 -26.31 24.77
N GLY A 104 25.77 -27.38 25.53
CA GLY A 104 26.74 -27.88 26.49
C GLY A 104 28.06 -28.13 25.76
N GLY A 105 29.15 -27.77 26.42
CA GLY A 105 30.49 -28.22 26.03
C GLY A 105 30.66 -29.72 26.16
#